data_AF-A0AAW1LRL5-F1
#
_entry.id   AF-A0AAW1LRL5-F1
#
_cell.length_a   1.000
_cell.length_b   1.000
_cell.length_c   1.000
_cell.angle_alpha   90.00
_cell.angle_beta   90.00
_cell.angle_gamma   90.00
#
_symmetry.space_group_name_H-M   'P 1'
#
loop_
_entity.id
_entity.type
_entity.pdbx_description
1 polymer ?
#
loop_
_entity_poly.entity_id
_entity_poly.type
_entity_poly.pdbx_seq_one_letter_code
_entity_poly.pdbx_strand_id
1 'polypeptide(L)'
;MANNVFGTPVTDATLMGMTEYHDKPIEPVDRAKVALEMKNAERKDAEARAFDERLDETLDRKGVKCLIYNATGGPVKLIAAFEYEGCVSQTPYPNIIQNGQWAAFVHEKNSNGSFGAVIYEETAIGGRQFVVGWRQRDGEISQCYGEIRPYGYYGNSSNDTRRHALRDQIGGTVFTHIGEDGDDTILSSIGNTHLPTYEAILTKTAAMVY
;
A
#
# COMPACT_ATOMS: atom_id res chain seq x y z
N MET A 1 -10.96 -13.57 13.22
CA MET A 1 -10.65 -12.37 12.42
C MET A 1 -9.50 -12.73 11.50
N ALA A 2 -9.66 -12.60 10.20
CA ALA A 2 -8.58 -12.89 9.26
C ALA A 2 -7.48 -11.83 9.41
N ASN A 3 -6.27 -12.25 9.81
CA ASN A 3 -5.10 -11.38 9.79
C ASN A 3 -4.70 -11.16 8.32
N ASN A 4 -4.72 -9.92 7.87
CA ASN A 4 -4.44 -9.54 6.49
C ASN A 4 -3.13 -8.75 6.34
N VAL A 5 -2.25 -8.91 7.31
CA VAL A 5 -0.86 -8.42 7.33
C VAL A 5 0.08 -9.63 7.48
N PHE A 6 1.15 -9.65 6.68
CA PHE A 6 2.03 -10.80 6.45
C PHE A 6 3.50 -10.42 6.60
N GLY A 7 4.29 -11.38 7.09
CA GLY A 7 5.72 -11.25 7.32
C GLY A 7 6.09 -10.66 8.67
N THR A 8 7.35 -10.86 9.07
CA THR A 8 7.91 -10.33 10.31
C THR A 8 8.35 -8.87 10.11
N PRO A 9 8.05 -7.95 11.04
CA PRO A 9 8.54 -6.58 10.99
C PRO A 9 10.07 -6.49 10.97
N VAL A 10 10.62 -5.61 10.14
CA VAL A 10 12.04 -5.23 10.14
C VAL A 10 12.23 -4.06 11.10
N THR A 11 12.91 -4.34 12.21
CA THR A 11 13.12 -3.42 13.34
C THR A 11 14.61 -3.20 13.59
N ASP A 12 14.96 -2.31 14.52
CA ASP A 12 16.36 -2.12 14.93
C ASP A 12 16.99 -3.43 15.43
N ALA A 13 16.20 -4.28 16.10
CA ALA A 13 16.68 -5.59 16.55
C ALA A 13 17.04 -6.52 15.38
N THR A 14 16.28 -6.44 14.28
CA THR A 14 16.57 -7.18 13.04
C THR A 14 17.90 -6.72 12.45
N LEU A 15 18.15 -5.40 12.43
CA LEU A 15 19.37 -4.82 11.90
C LEU A 15 20.58 -5.06 12.79
N MET A 16 20.45 -4.96 14.13
CA MET A 16 21.54 -5.27 15.07
C MET A 16 22.03 -6.72 14.96
N GLY A 17 21.18 -7.64 14.48
CA GLY A 17 21.58 -9.01 14.16
C GLY A 17 22.45 -9.16 12.92
N MET A 18 22.59 -8.10 12.10
CA MET A 18 23.40 -8.07 10.88
C MET A 18 24.78 -7.47 11.17
N THR A 19 25.83 -8.08 10.62
CA THR A 19 27.22 -7.62 10.82
C THR A 19 27.47 -6.19 10.34
N GLU A 20 26.69 -5.71 9.36
CA GLU A 20 26.83 -4.35 8.80
C GLU A 20 26.39 -3.24 9.76
N TYR A 21 25.47 -3.53 10.68
CA TYR A 21 24.80 -2.57 11.55
C TYR A 21 25.09 -2.77 13.05
N HIS A 22 25.85 -3.80 13.41
CA HIS A 22 26.12 -4.17 14.81
C HIS A 22 26.64 -3.01 15.69
N ASP A 23 27.49 -2.12 15.14
CA ASP A 23 28.11 -1.02 15.87
C ASP A 23 27.78 0.37 15.30
N LYS A 24 26.71 0.47 14.48
CA LYS A 24 26.30 1.74 13.85
C LYS A 24 24.98 2.23 14.41
N PRO A 25 24.78 3.56 14.55
CA PRO A 25 23.45 4.12 14.73
C PRO A 25 22.56 3.68 13.57
N ILE A 26 21.41 3.10 13.89
CA ILE A 26 20.43 2.65 12.89
C ILE A 26 19.47 3.81 12.62
N GLU A 27 19.41 4.25 11.37
CA GLU A 27 18.47 5.27 10.92
C GLU A 27 17.24 4.64 10.25
N PRO A 28 16.11 5.36 10.13
CA PRO A 28 14.93 4.86 9.43
C PRO A 28 15.23 4.43 7.99
N VAL A 29 16.16 5.11 7.30
CA VAL A 29 16.58 4.75 5.94
C VAL A 29 17.25 3.37 5.88
N ASP A 30 18.01 2.98 6.90
CA ASP A 30 18.62 1.65 6.98
C ASP A 30 17.56 0.57 7.11
N ARG A 31 16.57 0.79 7.99
CA ARG A 31 15.41 -0.11 8.13
C ARG A 31 14.60 -0.21 6.85
N ALA A 32 14.44 0.89 6.12
CA ALA A 32 13.75 0.93 4.82
C ALA A 32 14.51 0.10 3.78
N LYS A 33 15.85 0.26 3.71
CA LYS A 33 16.72 -0.49 2.81
C LYS A 33 16.64 -1.99 3.06
N VAL A 34 16.83 -2.42 4.31
CA VAL A 34 16.73 -3.83 4.68
C VAL A 34 15.33 -4.37 4.44
N ALA A 35 14.28 -3.57 4.68
CA ALA A 35 12.92 -3.97 4.34
C ALA A 35 12.76 -4.20 2.83
N LEU A 36 13.27 -3.34 1.96
CA LEU A 36 13.21 -3.58 0.51
C LEU A 36 13.95 -4.84 0.09
N GLU A 37 15.15 -5.08 0.61
CA GLU A 37 15.93 -6.29 0.34
C GLU A 37 15.19 -7.56 0.79
N MET A 38 14.50 -7.48 1.93
CA MET A 38 13.72 -8.58 2.50
C MET A 38 12.27 -8.65 2.01
N LYS A 39 11.90 -7.93 0.93
CA LYS A 39 10.51 -7.88 0.43
C LYS A 39 9.91 -9.25 0.14
N ASN A 40 10.71 -10.18 -0.39
CA ASN A 40 10.29 -11.54 -0.71
C ASN A 40 10.88 -12.59 0.25
N ALA A 41 11.53 -12.16 1.34
CA ALA A 41 12.07 -13.06 2.34
C ALA A 41 10.93 -13.77 3.11
N GLU A 42 11.20 -14.93 3.69
CA GLU A 42 10.22 -15.68 4.50
C GLU A 42 8.93 -16.07 3.74
N ARG A 43 8.91 -16.00 2.40
CA ARG A 43 7.71 -16.24 1.56
C ARG A 43 6.53 -15.31 1.88
N LYS A 44 6.78 -14.19 2.57
CA LYS A 44 5.74 -13.23 3.00
C LYS A 44 4.93 -12.67 1.82
N ASP A 45 5.58 -12.51 0.68
CA ASP A 45 4.98 -12.07 -0.58
C ASP A 45 4.07 -13.15 -1.17
N ALA A 46 4.51 -14.41 -1.13
CA ALA A 46 3.71 -15.54 -1.57
C ALA A 46 2.48 -15.74 -0.67
N GLU A 47 2.60 -15.54 0.65
CA GLU A 47 1.46 -15.60 1.56
C GLU A 47 0.45 -14.46 1.32
N ALA A 48 0.93 -13.23 1.14
CA ALA A 48 0.09 -12.10 0.79
C ALA A 48 -0.60 -12.31 -0.57
N ARG A 49 0.10 -12.89 -1.55
CA ARG A 49 -0.49 -13.28 -2.84
C ARG A 49 -1.40 -14.49 -2.75
N ALA A 50 -1.24 -15.40 -1.79
CA ALA A 50 -2.17 -16.50 -1.57
C ALA A 50 -3.43 -16.09 -0.78
N PHE A 51 -3.47 -14.86 -0.24
CA PHE A 51 -4.60 -14.38 0.54
C PHE A 51 -5.93 -14.41 -0.22
N ASP A 52 -5.88 -14.11 -1.52
CA ASP A 52 -7.07 -14.06 -2.39
C ASP A 52 -7.59 -15.46 -2.73
N GLU A 53 -6.73 -16.46 -2.91
CA GLU A 53 -7.15 -17.85 -3.16
C GLU A 53 -8.03 -18.38 -2.02
N ARG A 54 -7.84 -17.87 -0.80
CA ARG A 54 -8.65 -18.21 0.38
C ARG A 54 -9.97 -17.44 0.46
N LEU A 55 -10.09 -16.32 -0.23
CA LEU A 55 -11.28 -15.47 -0.26
C LEU A 55 -12.17 -15.77 -1.47
N ASP A 56 -11.57 -16.19 -2.59
CA ASP A 56 -12.20 -16.30 -3.92
C ASP A 56 -13.44 -17.22 -3.94
N GLU A 57 -13.51 -18.23 -3.07
CA GLU A 57 -14.68 -19.11 -2.94
C GLU A 57 -15.92 -18.41 -2.33
N THR A 58 -15.74 -17.25 -1.69
CA THR A 58 -16.78 -16.59 -0.89
C THR A 58 -17.25 -15.25 -1.44
N LEU A 59 -16.61 -14.74 -2.50
CA LEU A 59 -16.91 -13.42 -3.07
C LEU A 59 -17.94 -13.52 -4.20
N ASP A 60 -19.04 -12.77 -4.04
CA ASP A 60 -20.11 -12.71 -5.03
C ASP A 60 -19.70 -11.90 -6.28
N ARG A 61 -18.85 -10.87 -6.09
CA ARG A 61 -18.34 -10.02 -7.16
C ARG A 61 -16.87 -9.71 -7.00
N LYS A 62 -16.07 -10.34 -7.84
CA LYS A 62 -14.63 -10.19 -7.83
C LYS A 62 -14.20 -8.82 -8.41
N GLY A 63 -13.42 -8.06 -7.66
CA GLY A 63 -12.92 -6.73 -8.05
C GLY A 63 -11.40 -6.67 -8.10
N VAL A 64 -10.77 -5.77 -7.34
CA VAL A 64 -9.32 -5.57 -7.30
C VAL A 64 -8.75 -6.15 -6.02
N LYS A 65 -7.67 -6.92 -6.15
CA LYS A 65 -6.86 -7.34 -5.00
C LYS A 65 -5.75 -6.34 -4.78
N CYS A 66 -5.68 -5.74 -3.60
CA CYS A 66 -4.67 -4.76 -3.27
C CYS A 66 -3.61 -5.36 -2.34
N LEU A 67 -2.35 -5.24 -2.74
CA LEU A 67 -1.17 -5.59 -1.97
C LEU A 67 -0.38 -4.31 -1.65
N ILE A 68 -0.03 -4.11 -0.39
CA ILE A 68 0.73 -2.95 0.06
C ILE A 68 1.94 -3.44 0.83
N TYR A 69 3.15 -3.09 0.39
CA TYR A 69 4.38 -3.34 1.13
C TYR A 69 4.84 -2.05 1.80
N ASN A 70 5.09 -2.11 3.09
CA ASN A 70 5.68 -0.98 3.81
C ASN A 70 7.18 -1.21 3.98
N ALA A 71 7.99 -0.36 3.35
CA ALA A 71 9.42 -0.24 3.52
C ALA A 71 9.84 1.20 3.84
N THR A 72 9.02 1.98 4.55
CA THR A 72 9.33 3.38 4.87
C THR A 72 10.28 3.55 6.05
N GLY A 73 10.71 2.45 6.68
CA GLY A 73 11.58 2.48 7.85
C GLY A 73 10.83 2.70 9.18
N GLY A 74 9.50 2.70 9.17
CA GLY A 74 8.63 2.74 10.35
C GLY A 74 7.23 2.22 10.05
N PRO A 75 6.32 2.14 11.03
CA PRO A 75 4.95 1.73 10.77
C PRO A 75 4.15 2.83 10.08
N VAL A 76 3.22 2.42 9.23
CA VAL A 76 2.18 3.28 8.63
C VAL A 76 0.81 2.86 9.14
N LYS A 77 -0.07 3.83 9.34
CA LYS A 77 -1.42 3.64 9.88
C LYS A 77 -2.48 4.14 8.89
N LEU A 78 -3.55 3.40 8.72
CA LEU A 78 -4.70 3.83 7.94
C LEU A 78 -5.38 5.04 8.61
N ILE A 79 -5.59 6.11 7.84
CA ILE A 79 -6.28 7.32 8.31
C ILE A 79 -7.57 7.62 7.54
N ALA A 80 -7.67 7.17 6.29
CA ALA A 80 -8.84 7.36 5.46
C ALA A 80 -8.95 6.25 4.41
N ALA A 81 -10.19 5.91 4.06
CA ALA A 81 -10.52 5.08 2.92
C ALA A 81 -11.66 5.74 2.14
N PHE A 82 -11.56 5.74 0.82
CA PHE A 82 -12.55 6.30 -0.07
C PHE A 82 -13.01 5.22 -1.04
N GLU A 83 -14.29 4.87 -0.94
CA GLU A 83 -14.96 3.95 -1.85
C GLU A 83 -15.76 4.81 -2.85
N TYR A 84 -15.34 4.84 -4.11
CA TYR A 84 -16.05 5.56 -5.16
C TYR A 84 -17.01 4.64 -5.91
N GLU A 85 -16.54 3.44 -6.26
CA GLU A 85 -17.31 2.38 -6.91
C GLU A 85 -16.90 1.02 -6.36
N GLY A 86 -17.85 0.21 -5.90
CA GLY A 86 -17.54 -0.99 -5.13
C GLY A 86 -17.32 -0.70 -3.65
N CYS A 87 -16.86 -1.70 -2.90
CA CYS A 87 -16.52 -1.56 -1.48
C CYS A 87 -15.49 -2.61 -1.06
N VAL A 88 -14.87 -2.41 0.10
CA VAL A 88 -14.02 -3.42 0.72
C VAL A 88 -14.82 -4.69 1.01
N SER A 89 -14.18 -5.83 0.76
CA SER A 89 -14.75 -7.14 1.01
C SER A 89 -14.82 -7.47 2.52
N GLN A 90 -15.06 -8.73 2.84
CA GLN A 90 -15.16 -9.28 4.21
C GLN A 90 -13.94 -8.99 5.09
N THR A 91 -12.78 -8.72 4.48
CA THR A 91 -11.55 -8.36 5.18
C THR A 91 -11.37 -6.84 5.19
N PRO A 92 -11.37 -6.20 6.38
CA PRO A 92 -11.25 -4.75 6.47
C PRO A 92 -9.89 -4.27 5.96
N TYR A 93 -9.78 -2.98 5.65
CA TYR A 93 -8.49 -2.37 5.36
C TYR A 93 -7.52 -2.56 6.55
N PRO A 94 -6.26 -2.99 6.28
CA PRO A 94 -5.24 -3.12 7.31
C PRO A 94 -5.05 -1.81 8.08
N ASN A 95 -5.22 -1.82 9.41
CA ASN A 95 -5.13 -0.58 10.19
C ASN A 95 -3.67 -0.12 10.38
N ILE A 96 -2.74 -1.07 10.55
CA ILE A 96 -1.32 -0.79 10.74
C ILE A 96 -0.52 -1.80 9.92
N ILE A 97 0.47 -1.31 9.17
CA ILE A 97 1.43 -2.12 8.42
C ILE A 97 2.82 -1.76 8.94
N GLN A 98 3.52 -2.70 9.58
CA GLN A 98 4.87 -2.43 10.06
C GLN A 98 5.88 -2.41 8.90
N ASN A 99 7.02 -1.75 9.11
CA ASN A 99 8.14 -1.81 8.18
C ASN A 99 8.53 -3.29 7.91
N GLY A 100 8.72 -3.66 6.66
CA GLY A 100 9.04 -5.02 6.24
C GLY A 100 7.85 -5.96 6.06
N GLN A 101 6.60 -5.48 6.25
CA GLN A 101 5.39 -6.29 6.12
C GLN A 101 4.62 -6.00 4.82
N TRP A 102 3.95 -7.04 4.34
CA TRP A 102 2.90 -6.93 3.33
C TRP A 102 1.54 -6.83 4.00
N ALA A 103 0.62 -6.12 3.36
CA ALA A 103 -0.79 -6.17 3.71
C ALA A 103 -1.62 -6.45 2.47
N ALA A 104 -2.72 -7.17 2.63
CA ALA A 104 -3.59 -7.55 1.54
C ALA A 104 -5.06 -7.25 1.87
N PHE A 105 -5.83 -6.83 0.88
CA PHE A 105 -7.28 -6.75 0.97
C PHE A 105 -7.90 -6.87 -0.41
N VAL A 106 -9.19 -7.17 -0.48
CA VAL A 106 -9.96 -7.21 -1.72
C VAL A 106 -11.00 -6.10 -1.71
N HIS A 107 -11.08 -5.37 -2.82
CA HIS A 107 -12.11 -4.38 -3.08
C HIS A 107 -13.06 -4.90 -4.16
N GLU A 108 -14.25 -5.32 -3.74
CA GLU A 108 -15.28 -5.88 -4.59
C GLU A 108 -15.81 -4.83 -5.56
N LYS A 109 -16.12 -5.27 -6.79
CA LYS A 109 -16.71 -4.38 -7.79
C LYS A 109 -18.22 -4.31 -7.64
N ASN A 110 -18.80 -3.14 -7.90
CA ASN A 110 -20.23 -3.02 -8.16
C ASN A 110 -20.50 -3.08 -9.68
N SER A 111 -21.68 -2.63 -10.13
CA SER A 111 -22.03 -2.60 -11.56
C SER A 111 -21.15 -1.69 -12.41
N ASN A 112 -20.47 -0.73 -11.79
CA ASN A 112 -19.64 0.26 -12.48
C ASN A 112 -18.16 -0.13 -12.47
N GLY A 113 -17.75 -0.98 -11.53
CA GLY A 113 -16.36 -1.40 -11.36
C GLY A 113 -15.92 -1.37 -9.91
N SER A 114 -14.60 -1.39 -9.72
CA SER A 114 -13.92 -1.28 -8.43
C SER A 114 -12.97 -0.08 -8.47
N PHE A 115 -13.30 0.96 -7.72
CA PHE A 115 -12.61 2.23 -7.67
C PHE A 115 -12.58 2.73 -6.23
N GLY A 116 -11.38 2.81 -5.66
CA GLY A 116 -11.18 3.39 -4.35
C GLY A 116 -9.78 3.93 -4.14
N ALA A 117 -9.57 4.46 -2.95
CA ALA A 117 -8.26 4.81 -2.45
C ALA A 117 -8.18 4.58 -0.94
N VAL A 118 -7.01 4.23 -0.45
CA VAL A 118 -6.68 4.23 0.98
C VAL A 118 -5.51 5.16 1.25
N ILE A 119 -5.49 5.74 2.44
CA ILE A 119 -4.47 6.69 2.84
C ILE A 119 -3.83 6.20 4.12
N TYR A 120 -2.53 5.95 4.02
CA TYR A 120 -1.69 5.52 5.13
C TYR A 120 -0.79 6.66 5.57
N GLU A 121 -0.73 6.93 6.86
CA GLU A 121 0.13 7.95 7.45
C GLU A 121 1.24 7.29 8.25
N GLU A 122 2.49 7.70 8.03
CA GLU A 122 3.60 7.33 8.91
C GLU A 122 3.34 7.85 10.33
N THR A 123 3.55 6.98 11.32
CA THR A 123 3.28 7.36 12.72
C THR A 123 4.40 8.21 13.34
N ALA A 124 5.52 8.38 12.64
CA ALA A 124 6.64 9.20 13.10
C ALA A 124 6.30 10.70 13.03
N ILE A 125 6.90 11.49 13.91
CA ILE A 125 6.71 12.95 13.91
C ILE A 125 7.18 13.52 12.56
N GLY A 126 6.30 14.29 11.89
CA GLY A 126 6.58 14.83 10.56
C GLY A 126 6.46 13.81 9.42
N GLY A 127 5.85 12.65 9.69
CA GLY A 127 5.65 11.58 8.73
C GLY A 127 4.81 11.97 7.51
N ARG A 128 4.86 11.15 6.46
CA ARG A 128 4.11 11.37 5.23
C ARG A 128 2.80 10.60 5.19
N GLN A 129 1.89 11.09 4.35
CA GLN A 129 0.67 10.39 3.96
C GLN A 129 0.85 9.80 2.56
N PHE A 130 0.71 8.48 2.45
CA PHE A 130 0.77 7.72 1.23
C PHE A 130 -0.65 7.42 0.74
N VAL A 131 -0.97 7.91 -0.44
CA VAL A 131 -2.22 7.67 -1.14
C VAL A 131 -2.02 6.47 -2.06
N VAL A 132 -2.87 5.47 -1.87
CA VAL A 132 -2.87 4.21 -2.60
C VAL A 132 -4.21 4.09 -3.32
N GLY A 133 -4.25 4.43 -4.61
CA GLY A 133 -5.48 4.51 -5.40
C GLY A 133 -5.54 3.51 -6.54
N TRP A 134 -6.70 2.93 -6.79
CA TRP A 134 -6.93 1.98 -7.88
C TRP A 134 -8.25 2.28 -8.59
N ARG A 135 -8.32 1.94 -9.88
CA ARG A 135 -9.57 1.91 -10.64
C ARG A 135 -9.54 0.76 -11.64
N GLN A 136 -10.59 -0.05 -11.61
CA GLN A 136 -10.85 -1.10 -12.57
C GLN A 136 -12.33 -1.02 -12.96
N ARG A 137 -12.59 -0.95 -14.27
CA ARG A 137 -13.94 -1.10 -14.83
C ARG A 137 -13.90 -2.08 -15.99
N ASP A 138 -15.01 -2.78 -16.21
CA ASP A 138 -15.10 -3.76 -17.27
C ASP A 138 -15.01 -3.07 -18.64
N GLY A 139 -14.09 -3.52 -19.50
CA GLY A 139 -13.85 -2.92 -20.81
C GLY A 139 -13.00 -1.65 -20.80
N GLU A 140 -12.59 -1.16 -19.63
CA GLU A 140 -11.62 -0.06 -19.49
C GLU A 140 -10.24 -0.57 -19.10
N ILE A 141 -9.23 0.27 -19.34
CA ILE A 141 -7.87 0.05 -18.84
C ILE A 141 -7.86 0.23 -17.31
N SER A 142 -7.26 -0.73 -16.59
CA SER A 142 -7.04 -0.59 -15.15
C SER A 142 -6.01 0.51 -14.85
N GLN A 143 -6.26 1.29 -13.79
CA GLN A 143 -5.48 2.47 -13.43
C GLN A 143 -5.00 2.36 -11.98
N CYS A 144 -3.76 2.76 -11.75
CA CYS A 144 -3.17 2.81 -10.41
C CYS A 144 -2.63 4.22 -10.13
N TYR A 145 -2.70 4.64 -8.87
CA TYR A 145 -2.22 5.93 -8.44
C TYR A 145 -1.46 5.77 -7.12
N GLY A 146 -0.34 6.46 -7.04
CA GLY A 146 0.49 6.54 -5.85
C GLY A 146 0.93 7.98 -5.66
N GLU A 147 0.55 8.59 -4.55
CA GLU A 147 0.88 9.99 -4.25
C GLU A 147 1.32 10.11 -2.81
N ILE A 148 2.22 11.05 -2.54
CA ILE A 148 2.72 11.33 -1.20
C ILE A 148 2.34 12.76 -0.85
N ARG A 149 1.81 12.94 0.36
CA ARG A 149 1.39 14.22 0.89
C ARG A 149 1.98 14.48 2.28
N PRO A 150 2.11 15.75 2.69
CA PRO A 150 2.51 16.08 4.05
C PRO A 150 1.55 15.51 5.09
N TYR A 151 2.05 15.31 6.30
CA TYR A 151 1.28 14.91 7.48
C TYR A 151 -0.05 15.68 7.60
N GLY A 152 -1.12 14.98 7.95
CA GLY A 152 -2.45 15.58 8.18
C GLY A 152 -3.18 16.11 6.93
N TYR A 153 -2.64 15.98 5.71
CA TYR A 153 -3.28 16.50 4.48
C TYR A 153 -4.71 15.97 4.27
N TYR A 154 -4.97 14.69 4.56
CA TYR A 154 -6.29 14.07 4.46
C TYR A 154 -7.04 13.91 5.79
N GLY A 155 -6.49 14.39 6.92
CA GLY A 155 -7.01 14.13 8.27
C GLY A 155 -8.23 14.95 8.71
N ASN A 156 -8.62 16.00 7.97
CA ASN A 156 -9.78 16.84 8.30
C ASN A 156 -11.02 16.48 7.45
N SER A 157 -12.10 16.11 8.13
CA SER A 157 -13.32 15.47 7.62
C SER A 157 -14.33 16.40 6.92
N SER A 158 -13.90 17.45 6.24
CA SER A 158 -14.76 18.30 5.38
C SER A 158 -14.31 18.32 3.91
N ASN A 159 -13.45 17.37 3.53
CA ASN A 159 -12.66 17.38 2.30
C ASN A 159 -13.34 16.74 1.08
N ASP A 160 -14.60 17.11 0.81
CA ASP A 160 -15.26 16.65 -0.42
C ASP A 160 -14.45 17.06 -1.66
N THR A 161 -13.88 18.26 -1.67
CA THR A 161 -13.02 18.74 -2.78
C THR A 161 -11.74 17.91 -2.96
N ARG A 162 -11.02 17.54 -1.88
CA ARG A 162 -9.79 16.73 -2.01
C ARG A 162 -10.10 15.31 -2.43
N ARG A 163 -11.22 14.77 -1.95
CA ARG A 163 -11.74 13.46 -2.38
C ARG A 163 -12.09 13.47 -3.87
N HIS A 164 -12.84 14.47 -4.35
CA HIS A 164 -13.17 14.59 -5.78
C HIS A 164 -11.92 14.80 -6.65
N ALA A 165 -11.00 15.67 -6.23
CA ALA A 165 -9.74 15.86 -6.94
C ALA A 165 -8.92 14.57 -7.04
N LEU A 166 -8.83 13.81 -5.94
CA LEU A 166 -8.15 12.51 -5.93
C LEU A 166 -8.83 11.50 -6.87
N ARG A 167 -10.17 11.49 -6.92
CA ARG A 167 -10.93 10.68 -7.86
C ARG A 167 -10.52 10.99 -9.30
N ASP A 168 -10.46 12.27 -9.67
CA ASP A 168 -10.09 12.68 -11.03
C ASP A 168 -8.63 12.34 -11.36
N GLN A 169 -7.72 12.50 -10.40
CA GLN A 169 -6.30 12.14 -10.55
C GLN A 169 -6.11 10.64 -10.83
N ILE A 170 -6.77 9.76 -10.05
CA ILE A 170 -6.71 8.30 -10.27
C ILE A 170 -7.27 7.95 -11.65
N GLY A 171 -8.34 8.63 -12.07
CA GLY A 171 -8.95 8.44 -13.38
C GLY A 171 -8.08 8.83 -14.57
N GLY A 172 -6.97 9.53 -14.35
CA GLY A 172 -6.04 9.99 -15.38
C GLY A 172 -4.80 9.10 -15.58
N THR A 173 -4.63 8.02 -14.81
CA THR A 173 -3.40 7.21 -14.81
C THR A 173 -3.50 5.92 -15.61
N VAL A 174 -2.42 5.14 -15.61
CA VAL A 174 -2.25 3.87 -16.34
C VAL A 174 -1.79 2.74 -15.40
N PHE A 175 -1.25 1.67 -15.96
CA PHE A 175 -0.85 0.44 -15.25
C PHE A 175 0.25 0.61 -14.19
N THR A 176 1.01 1.69 -14.25
CA THR A 176 2.08 2.00 -13.30
C THR A 176 2.08 3.48 -12.96
N HIS A 177 2.39 3.81 -11.71
CA HIS A 177 2.53 5.19 -11.24
C HIS A 177 3.62 5.27 -10.18
N ILE A 178 4.45 6.31 -10.26
CA ILE A 178 5.48 6.62 -9.27
C ILE A 178 5.12 7.96 -8.65
N GLY A 179 5.03 8.02 -7.33
CA GLY A 179 4.89 9.25 -6.57
C GLY A 179 6.13 9.50 -5.73
N GLU A 180 6.62 10.73 -5.72
CA GLU A 180 7.80 11.16 -4.95
C GLU A 180 7.47 12.45 -4.20
N ASP A 181 7.87 12.55 -2.94
CA ASP A 181 7.83 13.78 -2.14
C ASP A 181 9.00 13.77 -1.16
N GLY A 182 10.01 14.61 -1.43
CA GLY A 182 11.25 14.61 -0.67
C GLY A 182 11.98 13.27 -0.75
N ASP A 183 12.23 12.65 0.41
CA ASP A 183 12.98 11.40 0.54
C ASP A 183 12.08 10.15 0.50
N ASP A 184 10.80 10.31 0.20
CA ASP A 184 9.82 9.22 0.16
C ASP A 184 9.37 8.94 -1.27
N THR A 185 9.14 7.66 -1.56
CA THR A 185 8.69 7.16 -2.87
C THR A 185 7.59 6.12 -2.70
N ILE A 186 6.60 6.17 -3.58
CA ILE A 186 5.59 5.13 -3.74
C ILE A 186 5.62 4.60 -5.16
N LEU A 187 5.80 3.28 -5.29
CA LEU A 187 5.71 2.57 -6.56
C LEU A 187 4.37 1.85 -6.61
N SER A 188 3.52 2.22 -7.56
CA SER A 188 2.20 1.59 -7.76
C SER A 188 2.16 0.87 -9.11
N SER A 189 1.55 -0.31 -9.13
CA SER A 189 1.26 -1.05 -10.36
C SER A 189 -0.07 -1.78 -10.26
N ILE A 190 -0.74 -2.00 -11.39
CA ILE A 190 -1.97 -2.79 -11.46
C ILE A 190 -1.99 -3.63 -12.74
N GLY A 191 -2.41 -4.90 -12.61
CA GLY A 191 -2.66 -5.76 -13.76
C GLY A 191 -3.83 -5.27 -14.62
N ASN A 192 -3.92 -5.71 -15.87
CA ASN A 192 -5.06 -5.42 -16.75
C ASN A 192 -5.86 -6.67 -17.08
N THR A 193 -6.41 -7.30 -16.05
CA THR A 193 -7.22 -8.51 -16.17
C THR A 193 -8.59 -8.27 -15.54
N HIS A 194 -9.50 -9.24 -15.67
CA HIS A 194 -10.79 -9.21 -14.96
C HIS A 194 -10.67 -9.22 -13.43
N LEU A 195 -9.49 -9.56 -12.89
CA LEU A 195 -9.15 -9.72 -11.48
C LEU A 195 -7.76 -9.16 -11.24
N PRO A 196 -7.55 -7.85 -11.40
CA PRO A 196 -6.22 -7.33 -11.35
C PRO A 196 -5.72 -7.34 -9.92
N THR A 197 -4.43 -7.65 -9.78
CA THR A 197 -3.70 -7.35 -8.56
C THR A 197 -3.11 -5.96 -8.70
N TYR A 198 -3.47 -5.08 -7.77
CA TYR A 198 -2.81 -3.81 -7.50
C TYR A 198 -1.70 -4.05 -6.47
N GLU A 199 -0.50 -3.53 -6.73
CA GLU A 199 0.64 -3.59 -5.83
C GLU A 199 1.19 -2.18 -5.59
N ALA A 200 1.29 -1.77 -4.33
CA ALA A 200 1.97 -0.56 -3.89
C ALA A 200 3.17 -0.90 -2.99
N ILE A 201 4.30 -0.25 -3.23
CA ILE A 201 5.49 -0.31 -2.39
C ILE A 201 5.75 1.10 -1.86
N LEU A 202 5.62 1.28 -0.55
CA LEU A 202 5.92 2.52 0.15
C LEU A 202 7.37 2.44 0.64
N THR A 203 8.22 3.40 0.30
CA THR A 203 9.64 3.33 0.69
C THR A 203 10.30 4.71 0.73
N LYS A 204 11.56 4.76 1.14
CA LYS A 204 12.42 5.93 0.99
C LYS A 204 13.20 5.89 -0.32
N THR A 205 13.40 7.04 -0.97
CA THR A 205 14.17 7.22 -2.21
C THR A 205 15.59 6.70 -2.04
N ALA A 206 16.23 7.05 -0.93
CA ALA A 206 17.60 6.63 -0.61
C ALA A 206 17.73 5.10 -0.41
N ALA A 207 16.65 4.40 -0.07
CA ALA A 207 16.66 2.95 0.07
C ALA A 207 16.67 2.21 -1.28
N MET A 208 16.42 2.91 -2.39
CA MET A 208 16.44 2.32 -3.74
C MET A 208 17.83 2.34 -4.41
N VAL A 209 18.81 3.03 -3.82
CA VAL A 209 20.16 3.17 -4.39
C VAL A 209 21.05 2.03 -3.91
N TYR A 210 21.60 1.27 -4.86
CA TYR A 210 22.50 0.12 -4.65
C TYR A 210 23.96 0.55 -4.53
#